data_AF-A0A933ZT90-F1
#
_entry.id   AF-A0A933ZT90-F1
#
_cell.length_a   1.000
_cell.length_b   1.000
_cell.length_c   1.000
_cell.angle_alpha   90.00
_cell.angle_beta   90.00
_cell.angle_gamma   90.00
#
_symmetry.space_group_name_H-M   'P 1'
#
loop_
_entity.id
_entity.type
_entity.pdbx_description
1 polymer ?
#
loop_
_entity_poly.entity_id
_entity_poly.type
_entity_poly.pdbx_seq_one_letter_code
_entity_poly.pdbx_strand_id
1 'polypeptide(L)'
;MGLTISALNTHKIRGSFTVAIAEENTALRAAALKPPADNPNYRAVYITLPRTNDTLMTVFSSTVVLQRLALKMSLLKAQYLDRLGVRDHGVHPDVPKNVSKSITVD
;
A
#
# COMPACT_ATOMS: atom_id res chain seq x y z
N MET A 1 4.79 -7.41 -18.13
CA MET A 1 5.10 -6.13 -17.44
C MET A 1 4.67 -4.88 -18.19
N GLY A 2 4.53 -4.87 -19.53
CA GLY A 2 4.12 -3.67 -20.28
C GLY A 2 2.78 -3.06 -19.83
N LEU A 3 1.78 -3.90 -19.53
CA LEU A 3 0.47 -3.44 -19.02
C LEU A 3 0.61 -2.68 -17.68
N THR A 4 1.38 -3.22 -16.73
CA THR A 4 1.59 -2.61 -15.41
C THR A 4 2.28 -1.25 -15.50
N ILE A 5 3.32 -1.13 -16.32
CA ILE A 5 4.03 0.14 -16.54
C ILE A 5 3.11 1.16 -17.22
N SER A 6 2.30 0.73 -18.18
CA SER A 6 1.32 1.59 -18.85
C SER A 6 0.26 2.13 -17.88
N ALA A 7 -0.33 1.26 -17.04
CA ALA A 7 -1.25 1.65 -16.00
C ALA A 7 -0.60 2.64 -15.02
N LEU A 8 0.61 2.34 -14.56
CA LEU A 8 1.39 3.22 -13.68
C LEU A 8 1.56 4.61 -14.29
N ASN A 9 2.04 4.70 -15.53
CA ASN A 9 2.22 5.99 -16.22
C ASN A 9 0.91 6.76 -16.37
N THR A 10 -0.19 6.06 -16.68
CA THR A 10 -1.53 6.66 -16.79
C THR A 10 -1.97 7.31 -15.48
N HIS A 11 -1.83 6.60 -14.35
CA HIS A 11 -2.22 7.14 -13.05
C HIS A 11 -1.31 8.26 -12.57
N LYS A 12 0.01 8.21 -12.86
CA LYS A 12 0.94 9.29 -12.53
C LYS A 12 0.57 10.62 -13.18
N ILE A 13 0.26 10.59 -14.48
CA ILE A 13 -0.12 11.81 -15.23
C ILE A 13 -1.43 12.40 -14.70
N ARG A 14 -2.30 11.56 -14.12
CA ARG A 14 -3.54 11.98 -13.43
C ARG A 14 -3.32 12.45 -11.99
N GLY A 15 -2.07 12.64 -11.57
CA GLY A 15 -1.73 13.21 -10.26
C GLY A 15 -1.64 12.20 -9.10
N SER A 16 -1.69 10.89 -9.36
CA SER A 16 -1.56 9.89 -8.30
C SER A 16 -0.11 9.74 -7.82
N PHE A 17 0.06 9.46 -6.54
CA PHE A 17 1.31 8.91 -6.00
C PHE A 17 1.41 7.41 -6.26
N THR A 18 2.61 6.85 -6.22
CA THR A 18 2.83 5.44 -6.52
C THR A 18 3.48 4.71 -5.35
N VAL A 19 2.87 3.60 -4.95
CA VAL A 19 3.51 2.61 -4.08
C VAL A 19 3.58 1.32 -4.88
N ALA A 20 4.78 0.94 -5.30
CA ALA A 20 5.02 -0.31 -6.01
C ALA A 20 5.56 -1.35 -5.02
N ILE A 21 4.95 -2.53 -4.99
CA ILE A 21 5.40 -3.69 -4.20
C ILE A 21 5.67 -4.79 -5.21
N ALA A 22 6.93 -5.18 -5.39
CA ALA A 22 7.33 -6.15 -6.40
C ALA A 22 8.70 -6.73 -6.09
N GLU A 23 8.98 -7.92 -6.61
CA GLU A 23 10.37 -8.38 -6.75
C GLU A 23 11.17 -7.39 -7.60
N GLU A 24 12.49 -7.38 -7.43
CA GLU A 24 13.35 -6.41 -8.12
C GLU A 24 13.19 -6.48 -9.65
N ASN A 25 12.77 -5.36 -10.22
CA ASN A 25 12.67 -5.18 -11.66
C ASN A 25 13.06 -3.76 -12.05
N THR A 26 14.17 -3.64 -12.78
CA THR A 26 14.78 -2.34 -13.13
C THR A 26 13.86 -1.45 -13.95
N ALA A 27 13.15 -2.01 -14.93
CA ALA A 27 12.22 -1.25 -15.78
C ALA A 27 11.00 -0.74 -14.99
N LEU A 28 10.38 -1.60 -14.18
CA LEU A 28 9.26 -1.22 -13.33
C LEU A 28 9.67 -0.19 -12.27
N ARG A 29 10.84 -0.37 -11.65
CA ARG A 29 11.38 0.57 -10.66
C ARG A 29 11.65 1.94 -11.28
N ALA A 30 12.30 1.98 -12.44
CA ALA A 30 12.53 3.23 -13.17
C ALA A 30 11.19 3.90 -13.54
N ALA A 31 10.21 3.14 -14.01
CA ALA A 31 8.88 3.66 -14.32
C ALA A 31 8.17 4.17 -13.05
N ALA A 32 8.24 3.47 -11.93
CA ALA A 32 7.63 3.86 -10.67
C ALA A 32 8.23 5.13 -10.08
N LEU A 33 9.55 5.28 -10.11
CA LEU A 33 10.24 6.40 -9.45
C LEU A 33 10.32 7.65 -10.32
N LYS A 34 10.18 7.52 -11.65
CA LYS A 34 10.23 8.67 -12.56
C LYS A 34 8.98 9.55 -12.41
N PRO A 35 9.12 10.83 -12.00
CA PRO A 35 8.00 11.76 -11.93
C PRO A 35 7.45 12.07 -13.33
N PRO A 36 6.13 12.35 -13.45
CA PRO A 36 5.59 12.95 -14.66
C PRO A 36 6.07 14.42 -14.76
N ALA A 37 6.17 14.94 -15.98
CA ALA A 37 6.77 16.26 -16.24
C ALA A 37 6.11 17.40 -15.44
N ASP A 38 4.79 17.35 -15.29
CA ASP A 38 3.99 18.45 -14.74
C ASP A 38 3.62 18.28 -13.25
N ASN A 39 4.24 17.33 -12.53
CA ASN A 39 3.97 17.11 -11.11
C ASN A 39 5.25 17.11 -10.25
N PRO A 40 5.75 18.29 -9.83
CA PRO A 40 6.91 18.37 -8.94
C PRO A 40 6.64 17.77 -7.54
N ASN A 41 5.37 17.63 -7.17
CA ASN A 41 4.95 17.06 -5.90
C ASN A 41 4.79 15.54 -5.96
N TYR A 42 5.10 14.90 -7.09
CA TYR A 42 5.02 13.45 -7.22
C TYR A 42 5.84 12.76 -6.13
N ARG A 43 5.25 11.72 -5.52
CA ARG A 43 5.89 10.85 -4.55
C ARG A 43 5.73 9.42 -5.01
N ALA A 44 6.82 8.67 -4.88
CA ALA A 44 6.83 7.26 -5.17
C ALA A 44 7.66 6.50 -4.14
N VAL A 45 7.22 5.27 -3.85
CA VAL A 45 7.97 4.29 -3.08
C VAL A 45 7.99 2.98 -3.85
N TYR A 46 9.15 2.34 -3.89
CA TYR A 46 9.31 1.00 -4.42
C TYR A 46 9.77 0.08 -3.29
N ILE A 47 8.92 -0.87 -2.90
CA ILE A 47 9.19 -1.85 -1.86
C ILE A 47 9.61 -3.13 -2.56
N THR A 48 10.92 -3.38 -2.56
CA THR A 48 11.50 -4.59 -3.15
C THR A 48 11.18 -5.79 -2.26
N LEU A 49 10.54 -6.80 -2.86
CA LEU A 49 10.33 -8.11 -2.25
C LEU A 49 11.55 -9.01 -2.46
N PRO A 50 11.79 -9.98 -1.57
CA PRO A 50 12.76 -11.04 -1.82
C PRO A 50 12.42 -11.75 -3.13
N ARG A 51 13.43 -12.01 -3.96
CA ARG A 51 13.23 -12.75 -5.21
C ARG A 51 13.05 -14.22 -4.91
N THR A 52 11.92 -14.78 -5.28
CA THR A 52 11.60 -16.20 -5.10
C THR A 52 11.58 -16.97 -6.42
N ASN A 53 11.51 -16.27 -7.56
CA ASN A 53 11.31 -16.84 -8.90
C ASN A 53 10.05 -17.71 -9.01
N ASP A 54 9.10 -17.51 -8.09
CA ASP A 54 7.82 -18.21 -8.03
C ASP A 54 6.71 -17.16 -8.09
N THR A 55 5.88 -17.27 -9.12
CA THR A 55 4.79 -16.34 -9.41
C THR A 55 3.78 -16.24 -8.26
N LEU A 56 3.51 -17.33 -7.54
CA LEU A 56 2.58 -17.34 -6.42
C LEU A 56 3.20 -16.70 -5.17
N MET A 57 4.49 -16.90 -4.95
CA MET A 57 5.20 -16.36 -3.78
C MET A 57 5.28 -14.82 -3.79
N THR A 58 5.26 -14.19 -4.96
CA THR A 58 5.13 -12.72 -5.07
C THR A 58 3.84 -12.23 -4.43
N VAL A 59 2.72 -12.96 -4.56
CA VAL A 59 1.44 -12.59 -3.95
C VAL A 59 1.53 -12.69 -2.43
N PHE A 60 2.03 -13.81 -1.89
CA PHE A 60 2.15 -14.02 -0.45
C PHE A 60 3.11 -13.03 0.22
N SER A 61 4.25 -12.74 -0.40
CA SER A 61 5.17 -11.74 0.14
C SER A 61 4.60 -10.32 0.08
N SER A 62 3.83 -10.01 -0.97
CA SER A 62 3.10 -8.73 -1.07
C SER A 62 2.02 -8.57 0.00
N THR A 63 1.30 -9.63 0.37
CA THR A 63 0.27 -9.54 1.42
C THR A 63 0.87 -9.21 2.78
N VAL A 64 2.05 -9.75 3.10
CA VAL A 64 2.78 -9.38 4.33
C VAL A 64 3.12 -7.88 4.35
N VAL A 65 3.57 -7.33 3.22
CA VAL A 65 3.83 -5.87 3.12
C VAL A 65 2.54 -5.07 3.36
N LEU A 66 1.45 -5.45 2.71
CA LEU A 66 0.14 -4.78 2.87
C LEU A 66 -0.37 -4.86 4.31
N GLN A 67 -0.26 -6.01 4.97
CA GLN A 67 -0.66 -6.21 6.36
C GLN A 67 0.17 -5.33 7.31
N ARG A 68 1.49 -5.27 7.13
CA ARG A 68 2.37 -4.40 7.92
C ARG A 68 2.07 -2.92 7.71
N LEU A 69 1.77 -2.53 6.47
CA LEU A 69 1.37 -1.16 6.14
C LEU A 69 0.04 -0.81 6.82
N ALA A 70 -0.96 -1.68 6.73
CA ALA A 70 -2.25 -1.51 7.40
C ALA A 70 -2.09 -1.34 8.91
N LEU A 71 -1.29 -2.20 9.56
CA LEU A 71 -1.01 -2.09 10.98
C LEU A 71 -0.38 -0.73 11.34
N LYS A 72 0.65 -0.30 10.60
CA LYS A 72 1.32 0.98 10.86
C LYS A 72 0.38 2.17 10.66
N MET A 73 -0.48 2.14 9.63
CA MET A 73 -1.49 3.17 9.39
C MET A 73 -2.52 3.22 10.52
N SER A 74 -3.01 2.06 10.99
CA SER A 74 -3.95 1.99 12.11
C SER A 74 -3.35 2.57 13.40
N LEU A 75 -2.11 2.21 13.73
CA LEU A 75 -1.41 2.75 14.91
C LEU A 75 -1.20 4.26 14.82
N LEU A 76 -0.76 4.76 13.66
CA LEU A 76 -0.57 6.20 13.44
C LEU A 76 -1.88 6.97 13.54
N LYS A 77 -2.95 6.44 12.94
CA LYS A 77 -4.28 7.04 12.98
C LYS A 77 -4.86 7.03 14.40
N ALA A 78 -4.69 5.94 15.14
CA ALA A 78 -5.12 5.84 16.54
C ALA A 78 -4.44 6.93 17.38
N GLN A 79 -3.10 7.00 17.34
CA GLN A 79 -2.34 8.02 18.07
C GLN A 79 -2.79 9.45 17.74
N TYR A 80 -3.07 9.72 16.47
CA TYR A 80 -3.52 11.04 16.04
C TYR A 80 -4.92 11.38 16.57
N LEU A 81 -5.87 10.44 16.49
CA LEU A 81 -7.24 10.65 16.94
C LEU A 81 -7.34 10.69 18.48
N ASP A 82 -6.53 9.89 19.18
CA ASP A 82 -6.37 9.95 20.63
C ASP A 82 -5.92 11.34 21.07
N ARG A 83 -4.92 11.92 20.39
CA ARG A 83 -4.44 13.28 20.68
C ARG A 83 -5.51 14.35 20.45
N LEU A 84 -6.43 14.14 19.51
CA LEU A 84 -7.56 15.03 19.26
C LEU A 84 -8.75 14.80 20.20
N GLY A 85 -8.70 13.78 21.07
CA GLY A 85 -9.80 13.43 21.98
C GLY A 85 -11.01 12.80 21.29
N VAL A 86 -10.84 12.28 20.07
CA VAL A 86 -11.94 11.63 19.34
C VAL A 86 -12.21 10.25 19.94
N ARG A 87 -13.26 10.15 20.74
CA ARG A 87 -13.67 8.91 21.40
C ARG A 87 -14.25 7.91 20.40
N ASP A 88 -14.10 6.62 20.68
CA ASP A 88 -14.73 5.51 19.94
C ASP A 88 -14.47 5.51 18.42
N HIS A 89 -13.30 6.02 18.01
CA HIS A 89 -12.90 6.16 16.61
C HIS A 89 -12.73 4.82 15.86
N GLY A 90 -12.64 3.70 16.59
CA GLY A 90 -12.71 2.36 15.99
C GLY A 90 -11.52 1.90 15.15
N VAL A 91 -10.39 2.62 15.14
CA VAL A 91 -9.20 2.29 14.32
C VAL A 91 -8.20 1.35 15.01
N HIS A 92 -8.51 0.86 16.22
CA HIS A 92 -7.60 -0.03 16.95
C HIS A 92 -7.39 -1.33 16.15
N PRO A 93 -6.14 -1.74 15.87
CA PRO A 93 -5.86 -2.86 14.97
C PRO A 93 -6.42 -4.19 15.48
N ASP A 94 -6.49 -4.40 16.81
CA ASP A 94 -7.00 -5.65 17.39
C ASP A 94 -8.54 -5.69 17.56
N VAL A 95 -9.19 -4.52 17.55
CA VAL A 95 -10.65 -4.39 17.72
C VAL A 95 -11.20 -3.32 16.77
N PRO A 96 -11.03 -3.48 15.45
CA PRO A 96 -11.55 -2.53 14.49
C PRO A 96 -13.07 -2.49 14.57
N LYS A 97 -13.65 -1.29 14.48
CA LYS A 97 -15.11 -1.13 14.47
C LYS A 97 -15.72 -1.83 13.25
N ASN A 98 -16.93 -2.36 13.40
CA ASN A 98 -17.70 -3.07 12.36
C ASN A 98 -17.09 -4.41 11.92
N VAL A 99 -16.23 -5.02 12.74
CA VAL A 99 -15.73 -6.39 12.52
C VAL A 99 -16.17 -7.25 13.70
N SER A 100 -17.01 -8.25 13.47
CA SER A 100 -17.28 -9.30 14.47
C SER A 100 -16.24 -10.41 14.34
N LYS A 101 -15.78 -10.95 15.47
CA LYS A 101 -14.82 -12.08 15.51
C LYS A 101 -15.42 -13.38 14.94
N SER A 102 -16.75 -13.47 14.89
CA SER A 102 -17.51 -14.48 14.16
C SER A 102 -18.68 -13.78 13.50
N ILE A 103 -18.79 -13.90 12.18
CA ILE A 103 -20.03 -13.65 11.46
C ILE A 103 -20.65 -15.04 11.28
N THR A 104 -21.40 -15.51 12.28
CA THR A 104 -22.35 -16.57 12.01
C THR A 104 -23.46 -15.92 11.20
N VAL A 105 -23.48 -16.26 9.91
CA VAL A 105 -24.65 -16.02 9.08
C VAL A 105 -25.63 -17.12 9.50
N ASP A 106 -26.61 -16.76 10.33
CA ASP A 106 -27.76 -17.64 10.54
C ASP A 106 -28.55 -17.83 9.23
#